data_AF-A0A5D2IF48-F1
#
_entry.id   AF-A0A5D2IF48-F1
#
_cell.length_a   1.000
_cell.length_b   1.000
_cell.length_c   1.000
_cell.angle_alpha   90.00
_cell.angle_beta   90.00
_cell.angle_gamma   90.00
#
_symmetry.space_group_name_H-M   'P 1'
#
loop_
_entity.id
_entity.type
_entity.pdbx_description
1 polymer ?
#
loop_
_entity_poly.entity_id
_entity_poly.type
_entity_poly.pdbx_seq_one_letter_code
_entity_poly.pdbx_strand_id
1 'polypeptide(L)'
;MACGSTASAAADSQRSLPTPFLSKTYQLVDDPSVDDLISWNEDGSAFIVWHPAEFARDLLPRYFKHNNFSSFVRQLNTYGFRKIVPLVFEEARRNFSETYIAVKYLLLQLLRRR
;
A
#
# COMPACT_ATOMS: atom_id res chain seq x y z
N MET A 1 54.45 -2.87 24.36
CA MET A 1 53.29 -2.03 24.78
C MET A 1 52.02 -2.64 24.20
N ALA A 2 50.92 -2.46 24.93
CA ALA A 2 49.72 -3.27 25.01
C ALA A 2 48.95 -3.65 23.72
N CYS A 3 48.28 -4.79 23.86
CA CYS A 3 47.10 -5.29 23.15
C CYS A 3 45.92 -4.29 23.10
N GLY A 4 44.96 -4.55 22.21
CA GLY A 4 43.69 -3.84 22.20
C GLY A 4 42.74 -4.33 21.10
N SER A 5 42.24 -5.55 21.23
CA SER A 5 41.04 -6.01 20.52
C SER A 5 39.89 -5.03 20.73
N THR A 6 39.19 -4.64 19.67
CA THR A 6 37.77 -4.26 19.79
C THR A 6 37.00 -4.88 18.63
N ALA A 7 36.34 -6.00 18.96
CA ALA A 7 35.11 -6.36 18.31
C ALA A 7 34.08 -5.24 18.58
N SER A 8 33.35 -4.83 17.55
CA SER A 8 32.10 -4.10 17.67
C SER A 8 31.33 -4.28 16.39
N ALA A 9 30.04 -4.57 16.38
CA ALA A 9 29.14 -5.14 17.36
C ALA A 9 27.96 -5.60 16.50
N ALA A 10 27.40 -6.77 16.79
CA ALA A 10 26.05 -7.06 16.34
C ALA A 10 25.12 -6.02 16.98
N ALA A 11 24.43 -5.23 16.17
CA ALA A 11 23.26 -4.44 16.57
C ALA A 11 22.41 -4.27 15.31
N ASP A 12 21.61 -5.29 15.02
CA ASP A 12 20.19 -5.32 15.34
C ASP A 12 19.39 -4.49 14.33
N SER A 13 18.73 -5.22 13.44
CA SER A 13 17.45 -4.90 12.82
C SER A 13 17.06 -3.42 12.91
N GLN A 14 17.54 -2.58 11.99
CA GLN A 14 16.85 -1.33 11.71
C GLN A 14 15.46 -1.68 11.17
N ARG A 15 14.52 -1.87 12.09
CA ARG A 15 13.08 -1.95 11.86
C ARG A 15 12.70 -0.61 11.27
N SER A 16 12.81 -0.51 9.95
CA SER A 16 12.46 0.68 9.21
C SER A 16 11.01 1.01 9.53
N LEU A 17 10.82 2.20 10.12
CA LEU A 17 9.50 2.79 10.30
C LEU A 17 8.72 2.63 8.99
N PRO A 18 7.42 2.28 9.02
CA PRO A 18 6.62 2.21 7.81
C PRO A 18 6.77 3.56 7.10
N THR A 19 7.32 3.50 5.88
CA THR A 19 7.67 4.71 5.14
C THR A 19 6.45 5.63 5.02
N PRO A 20 6.62 6.96 4.86
CA PRO A 20 5.50 7.89 4.78
C PRO A 20 4.43 7.48 3.76
N PHE A 21 4.84 6.81 2.67
CA PHE A 21 3.93 6.24 1.69
C PHE A 21 3.01 5.17 2.28
N LEU A 22 3.56 4.18 2.98
CA LEU A 22 2.79 3.06 3.55
C LEU A 22 1.85 3.53 4.65
N SER A 23 2.33 4.41 5.54
CA SER A 23 1.50 4.95 6.63
C SER A 23 0.32 5.77 6.09
N LYS A 24 0.54 6.60 5.08
CA LYS A 24 -0.52 7.38 4.43
C LYS A 24 -1.48 6.52 3.61
N THR A 25 -0.96 5.49 2.94
CA THR A 25 -1.79 4.53 2.19
C THR A 25 -2.70 3.76 3.16
N TYR A 26 -2.20 3.34 4.32
CA TYR A 26 -3.04 2.73 5.34
C TYR A 26 -4.16 3.68 5.78
N GLN A 27 -3.81 4.90 6.19
CA GLN A 27 -4.79 5.90 6.63
C GLN A 27 -5.85 6.21 5.56
N LEU A 28 -5.44 6.23 4.29
CA LEU A 28 -6.33 6.47 3.16
C LEU A 28 -7.33 5.32 2.95
N VAL A 29 -6.91 4.07 3.14
CA VAL A 29 -7.77 2.88 2.98
C VAL A 29 -8.64 2.65 4.22
N ASP A 30 -8.15 3.05 5.40
CA ASP A 30 -8.82 2.86 6.69
C ASP A 30 -9.84 3.96 7.02
N ASP A 31 -10.04 4.92 6.11
CA ASP A 31 -10.98 6.03 6.25
C ASP A 31 -12.34 5.69 5.58
N PRO A 32 -13.41 5.43 6.37
CA PRO A 32 -14.70 5.03 5.81
C PRO A 32 -15.37 6.12 4.97
N SER A 33 -14.94 7.38 5.10
CA SER A 33 -15.53 8.48 4.32
C SER A 33 -15.17 8.45 2.84
N VAL A 34 -14.18 7.64 2.46
CA VAL A 34 -13.70 7.48 1.08
C VAL A 34 -13.87 6.06 0.53
N ASP A 35 -14.63 5.21 1.23
CA ASP A 35 -14.85 3.80 0.86
C ASP A 35 -15.40 3.63 -0.56
N ASP A 36 -16.19 4.61 -1.05
CA ASP A 36 -16.70 4.63 -2.43
C ASP A 36 -15.57 4.68 -3.48
N LEU A 37 -14.38 5.17 -3.13
CA LEU A 37 -13.23 5.32 -4.02
C LEU A 37 -12.13 4.30 -3.71
N ILE A 38 -11.89 4.03 -2.43
CA ILE A 38 -10.89 3.07 -1.95
C ILE A 38 -11.32 2.47 -0.62
N SER A 39 -11.33 1.14 -0.52
CA SER A 39 -11.76 0.46 0.70
C SER A 39 -10.98 -0.84 0.93
N TRP A 40 -11.03 -1.37 2.15
CA TRP A 40 -10.66 -2.76 2.40
C TRP A 40 -11.64 -3.73 1.70
N ASN A 41 -11.17 -4.92 1.32
CA ASN A 41 -12.06 -6.03 0.99
C ASN A 41 -12.71 -6.60 2.26
N GLU A 42 -13.71 -7.48 2.11
CA GLU A 42 -14.48 -8.05 3.23
C GLU A 42 -13.60 -8.69 4.32
N ASP A 43 -12.58 -9.44 3.92
CA ASP A 43 -11.65 -10.10 4.85
C ASP A 43 -10.55 -9.15 5.39
N GLY A 44 -10.54 -7.91 4.91
CA GLY A 44 -9.49 -6.92 5.11
C GLY A 44 -8.11 -7.34 4.60
N SER A 45 -7.97 -8.46 3.89
CA SER A 45 -6.71 -9.02 3.36
C SER A 45 -6.14 -8.29 2.15
N ALA A 46 -6.88 -7.36 1.57
CA ALA A 46 -6.50 -6.53 0.44
C ALA A 46 -7.30 -5.23 0.46
N PHE A 47 -6.83 -4.22 -0.27
CA PHE A 47 -7.64 -3.03 -0.54
C PHE A 47 -7.98 -2.94 -2.01
N ILE A 48 -9.09 -2.28 -2.29
CA ILE A 48 -9.71 -2.16 -3.60
C ILE A 48 -9.78 -0.67 -3.95
N VAL A 49 -9.32 -0.29 -5.15
CA VAL A 49 -9.61 1.03 -5.73
C VAL A 49 -10.74 0.85 -6.74
N TRP A 50 -11.87 1.51 -6.51
CA TRP A 50 -13.11 1.34 -7.28
C TRP A 50 -13.17 2.24 -8.51
N HIS A 51 -12.78 3.50 -8.35
CA HIS A 51 -12.79 4.52 -9.40
C HIS A 51 -11.40 5.19 -9.53
N PRO A 52 -10.43 4.57 -10.24
CA PRO A 52 -9.05 5.07 -10.26
C PRO A 52 -8.89 6.50 -10.76
N ALA A 53 -9.68 6.93 -11.75
CA ALA A 53 -9.65 8.30 -12.24
C ALA A 53 -10.04 9.32 -11.15
N GLU A 54 -11.13 9.05 -10.42
CA GLU A 54 -11.63 9.90 -9.34
C GLU A 54 -10.73 9.84 -8.11
N PHE A 55 -10.31 8.64 -7.71
CA PHE A 55 -9.29 8.43 -6.68
C PHE A 55 -8.02 9.25 -6.95
N ALA A 56 -7.54 9.21 -8.20
CA ALA A 56 -6.33 9.90 -8.59
C ALA A 56 -6.48 11.43 -8.58
N ARG A 57 -7.63 11.93 -9.01
CA ARG A 57 -7.94 13.37 -9.02
C ARG A 57 -8.20 13.93 -7.63
N ASP A 58 -9.00 13.23 -6.83
CA ASP A 58 -9.64 13.81 -5.64
C ASP A 58 -8.93 13.40 -4.34
N LEU A 59 -8.38 12.18 -4.27
CA LEU A 59 -7.73 11.67 -3.06
C LEU A 59 -6.21 11.78 -3.11
N LEU A 60 -5.56 11.45 -4.22
CA LEU A 60 -4.09 11.48 -4.26
C LEU A 60 -3.49 12.86 -3.90
N PRO A 61 -4.01 14.02 -4.33
CA PRO A 61 -3.49 15.32 -3.92
C PRO A 61 -3.67 15.65 -2.44
N ARG A 62 -4.64 15.02 -1.76
CA ARG A 62 -4.90 15.23 -0.32
C ARG A 62 -3.86 14.50 0.55
N TYR A 63 -3.42 13.32 0.12
CA TYR A 63 -2.49 12.47 0.88
C TYR A 63 -1.05 12.52 0.35
N PHE A 64 -0.88 12.73 -0.96
CA PHE A 64 0.39 12.73 -1.68
C PHE A 64 0.60 14.02 -2.49
N LYS A 65 1.83 14.26 -2.96
CA LYS A 65 2.19 15.47 -3.72
C LYS A 65 1.96 15.35 -5.23
N HIS A 66 1.06 14.47 -5.66
CA HIS A 66 0.73 14.23 -7.06
C HIS A 66 -0.68 13.67 -7.19
N ASN A 67 -1.27 13.76 -8.39
CA ASN A 67 -2.52 13.11 -8.77
C ASN A 67 -2.32 11.93 -9.73
N ASN A 68 -1.08 11.46 -9.91
CA ASN A 68 -0.77 10.42 -10.88
C ASN A 68 -0.99 9.00 -10.30
N PHE A 69 -1.98 8.29 -10.82
CA PHE A 69 -2.29 6.91 -10.41
C PHE A 69 -1.13 5.94 -10.68
N SER A 70 -0.48 6.04 -11.83
CA SER A 70 0.67 5.18 -12.18
C SER A 70 1.84 5.37 -11.21
N SER A 71 2.07 6.58 -10.72
CA SER A 71 3.07 6.83 -9.67
C SER A 71 2.72 6.16 -8.34
N PHE A 72 1.43 6.19 -7.96
CA PHE A 72 0.93 5.49 -6.79
C PHE A 72 1.11 3.96 -6.93
N VAL A 73 0.71 3.39 -8.06
CA VAL A 73 0.91 1.97 -8.39
C VAL A 73 2.39 1.58 -8.40
N ARG A 74 3.27 2.44 -8.93
CA ARG A 74 4.71 2.18 -8.92
C ARG A 74 5.25 2.09 -7.49
N GLN A 75 4.84 2.98 -6.60
CA GLN A 75 5.23 2.92 -5.19
C GLN A 75 4.70 1.64 -4.53
N LEU A 76 3.44 1.27 -4.77
CA LEU A 76 2.89 -0.02 -4.34
C LEU A 76 3.77 -1.19 -4.81
N ASN A 77 4.16 -1.23 -6.09
CA ASN A 77 5.01 -2.28 -6.62
C ASN A 77 6.40 -2.33 -5.95
N THR A 78 6.98 -1.18 -5.58
CA THR A 78 8.25 -1.10 -4.83
C THR A 78 8.14 -1.76 -3.45
N TYR A 79 6.98 -1.64 -2.81
CA TYR A 79 6.66 -2.31 -1.55
C TYR A 79 5.99 -3.67 -1.76
N GLY A 80 6.22 -4.35 -2.88
CA GLY A 80 5.79 -5.73 -3.07
C GLY A 80 4.27 -5.95 -3.21
N PHE A 81 3.46 -4.89 -3.29
CA PHE A 81 2.06 -5.04 -3.63
C PHE A 81 1.93 -5.54 -5.07
N ARG A 82 0.91 -6.36 -5.30
CA ARG A 82 0.61 -6.94 -6.61
C ARG A 82 -0.87 -6.74 -6.90
N LYS A 83 -1.16 -6.38 -8.15
CA LYS A 83 -2.54 -6.34 -8.66
C LYS A 83 -3.07 -7.77 -8.74
N ILE A 84 -4.18 -8.04 -8.07
CA ILE A 84 -4.96 -9.25 -8.34
C ILE A 84 -5.94 -8.93 -9.47
N VAL A 85 -5.91 -9.74 -10.51
CA VAL A 85 -6.94 -9.76 -11.56
C VAL A 85 -7.84 -10.96 -11.26
N PRO A 86 -9.11 -10.77 -10.89
CA PRO A 86 -10.01 -11.90 -10.65
C PRO A 86 -10.18 -12.70 -11.95
N LEU A 87 -9.76 -13.96 -11.96
CA LEU A 87 -9.80 -14.83 -13.14
C LEU A 87 -11.24 -15.15 -13.61
N VAL A 88 -12.25 -14.95 -12.75
CA VAL A 88 -13.66 -15.30 -13.00
C VAL A 88 -14.46 -14.13 -13.59
N PHE A 89 -13.85 -12.95 -13.76
CA PHE A 89 -14.56 -11.73 -14.18
C PHE A 89 -14.51 -11.46 -15.69
N GLU A 90 -14.45 -12.48 -16.55
CA GLU A 90 -14.59 -12.25 -18.00
C GLU A 90 -15.97 -11.69 -18.38
N GLU A 91 -17.01 -12.03 -17.61
CA GLU A 91 -18.38 -11.62 -17.90
C GLU A 91 -18.74 -10.22 -17.36
N ALA A 92 -18.05 -9.77 -16.30
CA ALA A 92 -18.25 -8.45 -15.72
C ALA A 92 -17.15 -7.43 -16.12
N ARG A 93 -16.16 -7.86 -16.91
CA ARG A 93 -15.23 -6.98 -17.66
C ARG A 93 -15.92 -6.01 -18.62
N ARG A 94 -17.20 -6.25 -18.98
CA ARG A 94 -17.95 -5.32 -19.82
C ARG A 94 -18.42 -4.05 -19.09
N ASN A 95 -18.55 -4.09 -17.75
CA ASN A 95 -19.16 -2.97 -17.00
C ASN A 95 -18.27 -2.39 -15.89
N PHE A 96 -17.24 -3.09 -15.41
CA PHE A 96 -16.33 -2.60 -14.37
C PHE A 96 -14.91 -2.50 -14.92
N SER A 97 -14.59 -1.38 -15.56
CA SER A 97 -13.35 -1.23 -16.31
C SER A 97 -12.08 -1.15 -15.44
N GLU A 98 -12.13 -0.86 -14.14
CA GLU A 98 -10.92 -0.43 -13.43
C GLU A 98 -10.79 -0.79 -11.95
N THR A 99 -11.29 -1.94 -11.49
CA THR A 99 -11.05 -2.36 -10.09
C THR A 99 -9.59 -2.81 -9.89
N TYR A 100 -8.86 -2.18 -8.96
CA TYR A 100 -7.48 -2.56 -8.57
C TYR A 100 -7.46 -3.15 -7.16
N ILE A 101 -7.07 -4.42 -7.03
CA ILE A 101 -6.94 -5.10 -5.74
C ILE A 101 -5.45 -5.24 -5.38
N ALA A 102 -5.06 -4.76 -4.21
CA ALA A 102 -3.69 -4.84 -3.70
C ALA A 102 -3.62 -5.58 -2.36
N VAL A 103 -2.75 -6.59 -2.26
CA VAL A 103 -2.72 -7.52 -1.12
C VAL A 103 -2.00 -6.94 0.11
N LYS A 104 -2.67 -7.03 1.26
CA LYS A 104 -2.28 -6.51 2.59
C LYS A 104 -1.03 -7.13 3.20
N TYR A 105 -0.58 -8.32 2.77
CA TYR A 105 0.41 -9.11 3.52
C TYR A 105 1.69 -8.34 3.91
N LEU A 106 2.09 -7.29 3.16
CA LEU A 106 3.19 -6.42 3.57
C LEU A 106 2.79 -5.22 4.44
N LEU A 107 1.61 -4.62 4.23
CA LEU A 107 1.18 -3.39 4.91
C LEU A 107 0.94 -3.63 6.41
N LEU A 108 0.30 -4.74 6.79
CA LEU A 108 0.12 -5.07 8.21
C LEU A 108 1.40 -5.56 8.89
N GLN A 109 2.29 -6.29 8.23
CA GLN A 109 3.53 -6.74 8.86
C GLN A 109 4.45 -5.56 9.23
N LEU A 110 4.38 -4.47 8.46
CA LEU A 110 5.13 -3.24 8.71
C LEU A 110 4.45 -2.32 9.75
N LEU A 111 3.11 -2.39 9.92
CA LEU A 111 2.36 -1.54 10.85
C LEU A 111 1.98 -2.22 12.19
N ARG A 112 1.81 -3.56 12.26
CA ARG A 112 1.53 -4.33 13.50
C ARG A 112 2.75 -4.57 14.39
N ARG A 113 3.96 -4.13 14.00
CA ARG A 113 5.13 -4.12 14.90
C ARG A 113 5.15 -2.88 15.81
N ARG A 114 4.03 -2.63 16.49
CA ARG A 114 3.95 -1.76 17.67
C ARG A 114 3.35 -2.56 18.81
#